data_AF-A0A350DFP1-F1
#
_entry.id   AF-A0A350DFP1-F1
#
_cell.length_a   1.000
_cell.length_b   1.000
_cell.length_c   1.000
_cell.angle_alpha   90.00
_cell.angle_beta   90.00
_cell.angle_gamma   90.00
#
_symmetry.space_group_name_H-M   'P 1'
#
loop_
_entity.id
_entity.type
_entity.pdbx_description
1 polymer ?
#
loop_
_entity_poly.entity_id
_entity_poly.type
_entity_poly.pdbx_seq_one_letter_code
_entity_poly.pdbx_strand_id
1 'polypeptide(L)'
;ELKVGNGTEPNINIGPLIDENAVKKVSEHVQDAIDNGAELLLGGHPHPLGGNYFTPTLISFATDAMKVAHEETFGPLAAVFPFDDEETAIEMANDTQYGLASYFYSRDLARVWRVAEALEYGMVGINTGLISNAAAPFGGVKASGLGREGGHQGLEEYLETKYLCIDLGK
;
A
#
# COMPACT_ATOMS: atom_id res chain seq x y z
N GLU A 1 -3.09 -11.26 -18.89
CA GLU A 1 -4.18 -11.64 -17.97
C GLU A 1 -3.57 -12.30 -16.75
N LEU A 2 -4.02 -11.93 -15.54
CA LEU A 2 -3.53 -12.51 -14.28
C LEU A 2 -4.22 -13.85 -14.03
N LYS A 3 -3.43 -14.92 -13.85
CA LYS A 3 -3.96 -16.26 -13.61
C LYS A 3 -4.20 -16.50 -12.12
N VAL A 4 -5.43 -16.86 -11.77
CA VAL A 4 -5.82 -17.28 -10.42
C VAL A 4 -5.75 -18.80 -10.33
N GLY A 5 -5.18 -19.33 -9.25
CA GLY A 5 -5.09 -20.77 -9.04
C GLY A 5 -4.26 -21.15 -7.82
N ASN A 6 -3.92 -22.44 -7.71
CA ASN A 6 -3.12 -22.92 -6.60
C ASN A 6 -1.70 -22.34 -6.66
N GLY A 7 -1.26 -21.65 -5.60
CA GLY A 7 0.05 -20.99 -5.57
C GLY A 7 1.26 -21.92 -5.71
N THR A 8 1.08 -23.24 -5.58
CA THR A 8 2.15 -24.22 -5.84
C THR A 8 2.26 -24.63 -7.32
N GLU A 9 1.31 -24.24 -8.16
CA GLU A 9 1.31 -24.56 -9.59
C GLU A 9 2.10 -23.53 -10.40
N PRO A 10 2.79 -23.96 -11.47
CA PRO A 10 3.55 -23.04 -12.31
C PRO A 10 2.62 -22.08 -13.06
N ASN A 11 3.07 -20.83 -13.23
CA ASN A 11 2.37 -19.76 -13.96
C ASN A 11 1.06 -19.28 -13.30
N ILE A 12 0.88 -19.49 -12.00
CA ILE A 12 -0.17 -18.82 -11.23
C ILE A 12 0.34 -17.47 -10.72
N ASN A 13 -0.48 -16.44 -10.84
CA ASN A 13 -0.15 -15.08 -10.38
C ASN A 13 -0.78 -14.75 -9.03
N ILE A 14 -2.02 -15.22 -8.79
CA ILE A 14 -2.79 -14.90 -7.59
C ILE A 14 -3.33 -16.19 -6.98
N GLY A 15 -2.97 -16.43 -5.71
CA GLY A 15 -3.50 -17.53 -4.90
C GLY A 15 -4.85 -17.20 -4.25
N PRO A 16 -5.37 -18.10 -3.39
CA PRO A 16 -6.56 -17.79 -2.60
C PRO A 16 -6.25 -16.73 -1.54
N LEU A 17 -7.28 -16.03 -1.08
CA LEU A 17 -7.24 -15.25 0.15
C LEU A 17 -7.10 -16.18 1.36
N ILE A 18 -6.70 -15.60 2.50
CA ILE A 18 -6.38 -16.39 3.71
C ILE A 18 -7.61 -17.13 4.26
N ASP A 19 -8.78 -16.51 4.25
CA ASP A 19 -10.03 -17.06 4.79
C ASP A 19 -11.28 -16.48 4.11
N GLU A 20 -12.45 -16.96 4.52
CA GLU A 20 -13.75 -16.49 4.03
C GLU A 20 -14.07 -15.04 4.43
N ASN A 21 -13.51 -14.54 5.54
CA ASN A 21 -13.74 -13.17 5.98
C ASN A 21 -13.02 -12.19 5.06
N ALA A 22 -11.82 -12.53 4.59
CA ALA A 22 -11.11 -11.76 3.57
C ALA A 22 -11.92 -11.70 2.27
N VAL A 23 -12.51 -12.81 1.83
CA VAL A 23 -13.41 -12.82 0.64
C VAL A 23 -14.61 -11.89 0.84
N LYS A 24 -15.26 -11.95 2.01
CA LYS A 24 -16.40 -11.10 2.34
C LYS A 24 -15.99 -9.63 2.36
N LYS A 25 -14.87 -9.28 2.99
CA LYS A 25 -14.37 -7.90 3.05
C LYS A 25 -14.11 -7.33 1.65
N VAL A 26 -13.45 -8.08 0.78
CA VAL A 26 -13.23 -7.65 -0.61
C VAL A 26 -14.58 -7.44 -1.32
N SER A 27 -15.51 -8.38 -1.17
CA SER A 27 -16.85 -8.28 -1.76
C SER A 27 -17.62 -7.04 -1.27
N GLU A 28 -17.52 -6.74 0.03
CA GLU A 28 -18.13 -5.57 0.66
C GLU A 28 -17.55 -4.26 0.11
N HIS A 29 -16.22 -4.17 -0.06
CA HIS A 29 -15.58 -2.99 -0.65
C HIS A 29 -15.96 -2.80 -2.13
N VAL A 30 -16.06 -3.89 -2.89
CA VAL A 30 -16.52 -3.83 -4.30
C VAL A 30 -17.96 -3.33 -4.36
N GLN A 31 -18.85 -3.90 -3.55
CA GLN A 31 -20.26 -3.52 -3.56
C GLN A 31 -20.43 -2.06 -3.11
N ASP A 32 -19.74 -1.65 -2.05
CA ASP A 32 -19.73 -0.27 -1.57
C ASP A 32 -19.28 0.72 -2.65
N ALA A 33 -18.22 0.39 -3.39
CA ALA A 33 -17.76 1.23 -4.50
C ALA A 33 -18.81 1.36 -5.61
N ILE A 34 -19.45 0.24 -6.01
CA ILE A 34 -20.50 0.23 -7.04
C ILE A 34 -21.72 1.03 -6.57
N ASP A 35 -22.15 0.83 -5.32
CA ASP A 35 -23.29 1.53 -4.72
C ASP A 35 -23.07 3.05 -4.65
N ASN A 36 -21.79 3.47 -4.53
CA ASN A 36 -21.37 4.87 -4.56
C ASN A 36 -20.95 5.36 -5.96
N GLY A 37 -21.27 4.60 -7.02
CA GLY A 37 -21.16 5.07 -8.41
C GLY A 37 -19.81 4.83 -9.10
N ALA A 38 -18.91 4.02 -8.53
CA ALA A 38 -17.73 3.56 -9.28
C ALA A 38 -18.14 2.62 -10.43
N GLU A 39 -17.28 2.58 -11.44
CA GLU A 39 -17.41 1.66 -12.55
C GLU A 39 -16.56 0.40 -12.31
N LEU A 40 -17.20 -0.77 -12.28
CA LEU A 40 -16.51 -2.05 -12.23
C LEU A 40 -16.04 -2.45 -13.64
N LEU A 41 -14.74 -2.36 -13.89
CA LEU A 41 -14.14 -2.67 -15.20
C LEU A 41 -13.77 -4.14 -15.35
N LEU A 42 -13.40 -4.81 -14.26
CA LEU A 42 -12.96 -6.21 -14.27
C LEU A 42 -13.25 -6.87 -12.92
N GLY A 43 -13.65 -8.15 -12.96
CA GLY A 43 -13.75 -8.99 -11.77
C GLY A 43 -14.89 -8.60 -10.84
N GLY A 44 -14.58 -8.37 -9.57
CA GLY A 44 -15.54 -7.94 -8.55
C GLY A 44 -16.38 -9.06 -7.91
N HIS A 45 -16.00 -10.34 -8.08
CA HIS A 45 -16.78 -11.45 -7.53
C HIS A 45 -15.91 -12.62 -7.05
N PRO A 46 -16.43 -13.53 -6.21
CA PRO A 46 -15.77 -14.78 -5.89
C PRO A 46 -15.41 -15.56 -7.16
N HIS A 47 -14.22 -16.17 -7.17
CA HIS A 47 -13.71 -16.85 -8.36
C HIS A 47 -14.42 -18.21 -8.55
N PRO A 48 -14.66 -18.68 -9.80
CA PRO A 48 -15.28 -19.97 -10.07
C PRO A 48 -14.59 -21.22 -9.48
N LEU A 49 -13.33 -21.09 -9.03
CA LEU A 49 -12.62 -22.16 -8.32
C LEU A 49 -13.22 -22.43 -6.92
N GLY A 50 -14.09 -21.55 -6.40
CA GLY A 50 -14.73 -21.69 -5.10
C GLY A 50 -13.80 -21.38 -3.93
N GLY A 51 -14.25 -21.66 -2.69
CA GLY A 51 -13.47 -21.40 -1.47
C GLY A 51 -13.02 -19.94 -1.34
N ASN A 52 -11.75 -19.73 -1.01
CA ASN A 52 -11.22 -18.39 -0.73
C ASN A 52 -10.66 -17.67 -1.96
N TYR A 53 -10.93 -18.15 -3.17
CA TYR A 53 -10.46 -17.50 -4.39
C TYR A 53 -11.36 -16.33 -4.78
N PHE A 54 -10.76 -15.19 -5.15
CA PHE A 54 -11.46 -14.00 -5.60
C PHE A 54 -10.87 -13.50 -6.93
N THR A 55 -11.69 -12.92 -7.81
CA THR A 55 -11.20 -12.41 -9.10
C THR A 55 -10.32 -11.17 -8.92
N PRO A 56 -9.24 -11.00 -9.72
CA PRO A 56 -8.56 -9.72 -9.83
C PRO A 56 -9.58 -8.66 -10.24
N THR A 57 -9.67 -7.59 -9.44
CA THR A 57 -10.74 -6.61 -9.53
C THR A 57 -10.17 -5.23 -9.83
N LEU A 58 -10.72 -4.58 -10.85
CA LEU A 58 -10.36 -3.21 -11.22
C LEU A 58 -11.64 -2.36 -11.22
N ILE A 59 -11.62 -1.31 -10.39
CA ILE A 59 -12.67 -0.29 -10.39
C ILE A 59 -12.10 1.04 -10.85
N SER A 60 -12.88 1.77 -11.63
CA SER A 60 -12.55 3.12 -12.11
C SER A 60 -13.54 4.14 -11.56
N PHE A 61 -13.16 5.42 -11.65
CA PHE A 61 -13.90 6.53 -11.07
C PHE A 61 -14.16 6.34 -9.57
N ALA A 62 -13.16 5.81 -8.84
CA ALA A 62 -13.24 5.74 -7.41
C ALA A 62 -13.21 7.15 -6.81
N THR A 63 -13.92 7.34 -5.69
CA THR A 63 -14.05 8.62 -5.00
C THR A 63 -13.85 8.46 -3.50
N ASP A 64 -13.64 9.58 -2.82
CA ASP A 64 -13.42 9.62 -1.37
C ASP A 64 -14.61 9.10 -0.54
N ALA A 65 -15.81 9.05 -1.12
CA ALA A 65 -17.00 8.52 -0.45
C ALA A 65 -16.99 6.98 -0.29
N MET A 66 -16.07 6.30 -0.95
CA MET A 66 -16.02 4.83 -1.01
C MET A 66 -15.09 4.29 0.08
N LYS A 67 -15.45 3.17 0.70
CA LYS A 67 -14.63 2.52 1.74
C LYS A 67 -13.20 2.25 1.32
N VAL A 68 -12.99 1.88 0.05
CA VAL A 68 -11.66 1.60 -0.50
C VAL A 68 -10.69 2.80 -0.43
N ALA A 69 -11.19 4.03 -0.31
CA ALA A 69 -10.36 5.22 -0.11
C ALA A 69 -9.76 5.28 1.31
N HIS A 70 -10.47 4.74 2.31
CA HIS A 70 -10.16 4.93 3.73
C HIS A 70 -9.79 3.65 4.48
N GLU A 71 -10.13 2.49 3.91
CA GLU A 71 -9.97 1.19 4.52
C GLU A 71 -9.10 0.26 3.66
N GLU A 72 -8.20 -0.46 4.32
CA GLU A 72 -7.35 -1.44 3.66
C GLU A 72 -8.12 -2.70 3.27
N THR A 73 -8.22 -2.96 1.97
CA THR A 73 -9.03 -4.08 1.45
C THR A 73 -8.38 -5.45 1.68
N PHE A 74 -7.04 -5.53 1.65
CA PHE A 74 -6.28 -6.78 1.81
C PHE A 74 -6.66 -7.91 0.84
N GLY A 75 -6.99 -7.55 -0.41
CA GLY A 75 -7.30 -8.52 -1.46
C GLY A 75 -7.01 -8.00 -2.87
N PRO A 76 -7.35 -8.78 -3.92
CA PRO A 76 -6.96 -8.48 -5.29
C PRO A 76 -7.88 -7.42 -5.91
N LEU A 77 -7.91 -6.22 -5.33
CA LEU A 77 -8.70 -5.07 -5.74
C LEU A 77 -7.79 -3.87 -5.97
N ALA A 78 -7.90 -3.27 -7.16
CA ALA A 78 -7.25 -2.01 -7.50
C ALA A 78 -8.32 -0.94 -7.82
N ALA A 79 -8.26 0.19 -7.14
CA ALA A 79 -9.15 1.32 -7.35
C ALA A 79 -8.40 2.47 -8.01
N VAL A 80 -8.98 3.04 -9.07
CA VAL A 80 -8.38 4.13 -9.83
C VAL A 80 -9.12 5.44 -9.52
N PHE A 81 -8.38 6.38 -8.96
CA PHE A 81 -8.84 7.73 -8.65
C PHE A 81 -8.24 8.71 -9.66
N PRO A 82 -9.05 9.42 -10.47
CA PRO A 82 -8.55 10.44 -11.36
C PRO A 82 -8.14 11.70 -10.58
N PHE A 83 -7.13 12.40 -11.09
CA PHE A 83 -6.69 13.71 -10.61
C PHE A 83 -6.16 14.53 -11.80
N ASP A 84 -6.18 15.85 -11.69
CA ASP A 84 -5.83 16.74 -12.80
C ASP A 84 -4.43 17.37 -12.66
N ASP A 85 -3.92 17.49 -11.42
CA ASP A 85 -2.66 18.19 -11.15
C ASP A 85 -1.85 17.57 -9.99
N GLU A 86 -0.60 18.03 -9.86
CA GLU A 86 0.39 17.54 -8.90
C GLU A 86 -0.03 17.81 -7.44
N GLU A 87 -0.60 18.99 -7.16
CA GLU A 87 -0.98 19.41 -5.80
C GLU A 87 -2.17 18.58 -5.33
N THR A 88 -3.21 18.48 -6.16
CA THR A 88 -4.39 17.64 -5.89
C THR A 88 -3.99 16.18 -5.65
N ALA A 89 -3.07 15.63 -6.44
CA ALA A 89 -2.61 14.25 -6.26
C ALA A 89 -1.89 14.02 -4.92
N ILE A 90 -1.08 14.99 -4.49
CA ILE A 90 -0.38 14.92 -3.20
C ILE A 90 -1.38 15.03 -2.05
N GLU A 91 -2.34 15.95 -2.13
CA GLU A 91 -3.40 16.11 -1.13
C GLU A 91 -4.22 14.82 -0.99
N MET A 92 -4.71 14.26 -2.11
CA MET A 92 -5.44 12.99 -2.12
C MET A 92 -4.62 11.83 -1.58
N ALA A 93 -3.31 11.76 -1.89
CA ALA A 93 -2.45 10.72 -1.36
C ALA A 93 -2.30 10.86 0.16
N ASN A 94 -2.08 12.07 0.66
CA ASN A 94 -1.85 12.31 2.08
C ASN A 94 -3.14 12.29 2.93
N ASP A 95 -4.32 12.42 2.32
CA ASP A 95 -5.63 12.35 2.99
C ASP A 95 -6.01 10.90 3.34
N THR A 96 -5.21 10.33 4.21
CA THR A 96 -5.43 9.00 4.77
C THR A 96 -4.75 8.92 6.14
N GLN A 97 -5.29 8.08 7.01
CA GLN A 97 -4.67 7.77 8.30
C GLN A 97 -3.38 6.95 8.16
N TYR A 98 -3.13 6.36 6.99
CA TYR A 98 -1.99 5.49 6.72
C TYR A 98 -0.82 6.23 6.08
N GLY A 99 0.38 5.65 6.15
CA GLY A 99 1.60 6.27 5.64
C GLY A 99 2.73 5.26 5.51
N LEU A 100 2.43 4.03 5.07
CA LEU A 100 3.42 2.96 4.95
C LEU A 100 4.35 3.17 3.76
N ALA A 101 3.79 3.06 2.55
CA ALA A 101 4.52 3.19 1.30
C ALA A 101 3.69 3.93 0.25
N SER A 102 4.35 4.74 -0.57
CA SER A 102 3.77 5.38 -1.74
C SER A 102 4.64 5.13 -2.98
N TYR A 103 4.06 5.27 -4.16
CA TYR A 103 4.73 5.05 -5.43
C TYR A 103 4.28 6.10 -6.43
N PHE A 104 5.21 6.70 -7.16
CA PHE A 104 4.87 7.60 -8.26
C PHE A 104 5.88 7.51 -9.41
N TYR A 105 5.43 7.96 -10.58
CA TYR A 105 6.19 7.89 -11.81
C TYR A 105 6.29 9.28 -12.44
N SER A 106 7.52 9.73 -12.72
CA SER A 106 7.79 11.01 -13.35
C SER A 106 9.11 10.97 -14.10
N ARG A 107 9.17 11.65 -15.25
CA ARG A 107 10.42 11.90 -16.00
C ARG A 107 11.08 13.22 -15.63
N ASP A 108 10.35 14.11 -14.95
CA ASP A 108 10.84 15.41 -14.49
C ASP A 108 11.42 15.25 -13.08
N LEU A 109 12.74 15.47 -12.96
CA LEU A 109 13.46 15.35 -11.70
C LEU A 109 13.08 16.44 -10.69
N ALA A 110 12.72 17.64 -11.14
CA ALA A 110 12.26 18.69 -10.24
C ALA A 110 10.92 18.30 -9.61
N ARG A 111 10.01 17.71 -10.39
CA ARG A 111 8.76 17.11 -9.89
C ARG A 111 9.03 15.95 -8.93
N VAL A 112 10.01 15.10 -9.24
CA VAL A 112 10.39 13.99 -8.36
C VAL A 112 10.72 14.49 -6.96
N TRP A 113 11.56 15.51 -6.82
CA TRP A 113 11.92 16.04 -5.51
C TRP A 113 10.73 16.65 -4.78
N ARG A 114 9.93 17.49 -5.44
CA ARG A 114 8.75 18.11 -4.82
C ARG A 114 7.74 17.08 -4.31
N VAL A 115 7.41 16.09 -5.13
CA VAL A 115 6.45 15.04 -4.78
C VAL A 115 7.00 14.15 -3.67
N ALA A 116 8.26 13.71 -3.78
CA ALA A 116 8.86 12.82 -2.78
C ALA A 116 8.97 13.46 -1.39
N GLU A 117 9.26 14.77 -1.32
CA GLU A 117 9.33 15.51 -0.06
C GLU A 117 7.95 15.79 0.55
N ALA A 118 6.93 16.00 -0.28
CA ALA A 118 5.58 16.34 0.17
C ALA A 118 4.75 15.12 0.61
N LEU A 119 5.09 13.92 0.14
CA LEU A 119 4.40 12.68 0.50
C LEU A 119 4.72 12.25 1.94
N GLU A 120 3.68 12.10 2.76
CA GLU A 120 3.80 11.70 4.17
C GLU A 120 3.81 10.18 4.35
N TYR A 121 4.84 9.54 3.79
CA TYR A 121 5.00 8.09 3.81
C TYR A 121 6.41 7.71 4.28
N GLY A 122 6.52 6.60 5.01
CA GLY A 122 7.82 6.13 5.48
C GLY A 122 8.71 5.58 4.35
N MET A 123 8.11 5.17 3.23
CA MET A 123 8.81 4.67 2.05
C MET A 123 8.19 5.24 0.76
N VAL A 124 9.03 5.71 -0.17
CA VAL A 124 8.57 6.31 -1.43
C VAL A 124 9.29 5.67 -2.62
N GLY A 125 8.52 5.02 -3.51
CA GLY A 125 9.01 4.45 -4.75
C GLY A 125 8.91 5.40 -5.93
N ILE A 126 10.05 5.65 -6.57
CA ILE A 126 10.13 6.57 -7.71
C ILE A 126 10.47 5.74 -8.96
N ASN A 127 9.56 5.72 -9.93
CA ASN A 127 9.72 4.98 -11.19
C ASN A 127 9.99 3.47 -11.02
N THR A 128 9.49 2.86 -9.94
CA THR A 128 9.62 1.43 -9.63
C THR A 128 8.41 0.94 -8.85
N GLY A 129 8.02 -0.32 -9.04
CA GLY A 129 7.02 -1.01 -8.21
C GLY A 129 7.63 -1.82 -7.05
N LEU A 130 8.96 -1.88 -6.95
CA LEU A 130 9.67 -2.63 -5.93
C LEU A 130 10.61 -1.69 -5.16
N ILE A 131 10.36 -1.54 -3.86
CA ILE A 131 11.15 -0.68 -2.97
C ILE A 131 11.66 -1.38 -1.71
N SER A 132 11.19 -2.60 -1.42
CA SER A 132 11.68 -3.36 -0.27
C SER A 132 13.07 -3.92 -0.54
N ASN A 133 13.98 -3.70 0.41
CA ASN A 133 15.37 -4.13 0.38
C ASN A 133 15.84 -4.34 1.82
N ALA A 134 16.49 -5.47 2.10
CA ALA A 134 17.00 -5.78 3.45
C ALA A 134 17.98 -4.73 4.00
N ALA A 135 18.69 -4.01 3.13
CA ALA A 135 19.62 -2.95 3.53
C ALA A 135 18.96 -1.57 3.71
N ALA A 136 17.70 -1.41 3.32
CA ALA A 136 16.94 -0.17 3.47
C ALA A 136 15.97 -0.27 4.67
N PRO A 137 15.67 0.84 5.35
CA PRO A 137 14.65 0.86 6.37
C PRO A 137 13.25 0.63 5.77
N PHE A 138 12.44 -0.14 6.47
CA PHE A 138 11.04 -0.41 6.17
C PHE A 138 10.18 0.03 7.35
N GLY A 139 9.09 0.74 7.09
CA GLY A 139 8.17 1.17 8.14
C GLY A 139 7.47 2.47 7.77
N GLY A 140 6.28 2.66 8.32
CA GLY A 140 5.42 3.78 7.98
C GLY A 140 5.55 4.98 8.91
N VAL A 141 4.68 5.95 8.65
CA VAL A 141 4.32 7.05 9.56
C VAL A 141 2.81 7.00 9.82
N LYS A 142 2.27 7.96 10.59
CA LYS A 142 0.84 8.03 10.96
C LYS A 142 0.38 6.73 11.64
N ALA A 143 -0.78 6.18 11.29
CA ALA A 143 -1.28 4.94 11.85
C ALA A 143 -0.58 3.68 11.28
N SER A 144 0.33 3.82 10.31
CA SER A 144 1.07 2.69 9.74
C SER A 144 2.27 2.22 10.58
N GLY A 145 2.48 2.82 11.75
CA GLY A 145 3.45 2.35 12.73
C GLY A 145 4.46 3.40 13.18
N LEU A 146 5.29 3.00 14.15
CA LEU A 146 6.40 3.77 14.72
C LEU A 146 7.67 2.92 14.67
N GLY A 147 8.83 3.54 14.48
CA GLY A 147 10.10 2.84 14.35
C GLY A 147 10.34 2.34 12.93
N ARG A 148 11.43 1.58 12.73
CA ARG A 148 11.80 1.01 11.43
C ARG A 148 12.25 -0.44 11.62
N GLU A 149 12.00 -1.26 10.61
CA GLU A 149 12.56 -2.60 10.45
C GLU A 149 13.54 -2.63 9.28
N GLY A 150 14.45 -3.61 9.23
CA GLY A 150 15.46 -3.69 8.17
C GLY A 150 16.50 -2.56 8.21
N GLY A 151 17.46 -2.61 7.29
CA GLY A 151 18.57 -1.66 7.26
C GLY A 151 19.37 -1.62 8.56
N HIS A 152 20.11 -0.52 8.76
CA HIS A 152 20.80 -0.27 10.02
C HIS A 152 19.83 0.18 11.12
N GLN A 153 18.82 0.96 10.73
CA GLN A 153 17.83 1.57 11.61
C GLN A 153 17.04 0.53 12.39
N GLY A 154 16.68 -0.59 11.76
CA GLY A 154 15.95 -1.65 12.45
C GLY A 154 16.73 -2.32 13.59
N LEU A 155 18.06 -2.16 13.66
CA LEU A 155 18.85 -2.61 14.80
C LEU A 155 18.69 -1.68 16.01
N GLU A 156 18.43 -0.38 15.79
CA GLU A 156 18.37 0.62 16.86
C GLU A 156 17.26 0.31 17.88
N GLU A 157 16.15 -0.29 17.44
CA GLU A 157 15.04 -0.76 18.29
C GLU A 157 15.44 -1.86 19.29
N TYR A 158 16.60 -2.49 19.10
CA TYR A 158 17.14 -3.56 19.95
C TYR A 158 18.41 -3.15 20.72
N LEU A 159 18.83 -1.88 20.62
CA LEU A 159 20.03 -1.37 21.26
C LEU A 159 19.70 -0.43 22.43
N GLU A 160 20.57 -0.44 23.44
CA GLU A 160 20.46 0.44 24.61
C GLU A 160 21.62 1.44 24.63
N THR A 161 21.31 2.73 24.67
CA THR A 161 22.33 3.80 24.72
C THR A 161 22.79 4.02 26.17
N LYS A 162 24.09 3.87 26.42
CA LYS A 162 24.71 4.12 27.73
C LYS A 162 25.75 5.23 27.65
N TYR A 163 25.50 6.33 28.36
CA TYR A 163 26.46 7.42 28.52
C TYR A 163 27.41 7.17 29.70
N LEU A 164 28.70 7.44 29.51
CA LEU A 164 29.72 7.40 30.56
C LEU A 164 30.41 8.77 30.63
N CYS A 165 30.32 9.44 31.78
CA CYS A 165 31.11 10.63 32.10
C CYS A 165 32.14 10.26 33.16
N ILE A 166 33.42 10.40 32.84
CA ILE A 166 34.51 10.08 33.74
C ILE A 166 35.29 11.37 33.99
N ASP A 167 35.25 11.86 35.22
CA ASP A 167 36.19 12.88 35.70
C ASP A 167 37.49 12.17 36.09
N LEU A 168 38.59 12.56 35.44
CA LEU A 168 39.90 11.96 35.70
C LEU A 168 40.62 12.62 36.88
N GLY A 169 40.13 13.76 37.38
CA GLY A 169 40.76 14.52 38.45
C GLY A 169 42.19 14.98 38.13
N LYS A 170 42.68 15.91 38.93
CA LYS A 170 44.12 16.15 39.14
C LYS A 170 44.40 16.02 40.62
#